data_AF-A0A957HL54-F1
#
_entry.id   AF-A0A957HL54-F1
#
_cell.length_a   1.000
_cell.length_b   1.000
_cell.length_c   1.000
_cell.angle_alpha   90.00
_cell.angle_beta   90.00
_cell.angle_gamma   90.00
#
_symmetry.space_group_name_H-M   'P 1'
#
loop_
_entity.id
_entity.type
_entity.pdbx_description
1 polymer ?
#
loop_
_entity_poly.entity_id
_entity_poly.type
_entity_poly.pdbx_seq_one_letter_code
_entity_poly.pdbx_strand_id
1 'polypeptide(L)'
;MSGQADSKEQFDCEQVEALLVAYYKGSLSSQPRRAVSRHLSGCDTCAFALREFNMLEAELRAEADRYQPRLSPDASQRIQEQVYRRMRLSLVWQRMFQVVKAGFAVASFIIIVGIFGIFAYQWLQFVANPTPVPGATFTEETAVPIQQDSPSVPEVVETAVPAPEIAPTTVPPEMPSVLPTLPSIAGDRPLAPLASNVPRYWQNLTSPMPGSAPQQITQAIVDAALAAETGVLSEHLVALGSSKQEPAIRLWRLFSRRCSNVITAEDFSYRQLPTGESSMTAVYIYHNDRYTGEIKFRFIDDNWYPVFSNPPYLNTCLKTRLVFPDQ
;
A
#
# COMPACT_ATOMS: atom_id res chain seq x y z
N MET A 1 -4.90 22.43 49.02
CA MET A 1 -5.83 21.89 48.01
C MET A 1 -5.10 21.75 46.69
N SER A 2 -4.34 20.67 46.51
CA SER A 2 -3.60 20.36 45.27
C SER A 2 -3.38 18.85 45.23
N GLY A 3 -4.26 18.09 44.56
CA GLY A 3 -4.15 16.62 44.64
C GLY A 3 -5.10 15.81 43.77
N GLN A 4 -5.56 16.32 42.61
CA GLN A 4 -6.53 15.59 41.79
C GLN A 4 -6.51 15.98 40.28
N ALA A 5 -5.32 16.04 39.66
CA ALA A 5 -5.22 16.40 38.23
C ALA A 5 -4.22 15.56 37.40
N ASP A 6 -3.73 14.41 37.87
CA ASP A 6 -2.65 13.67 37.18
C ASP A 6 -3.05 12.24 36.71
N SER A 7 -4.34 11.89 36.74
CA SER A 7 -4.78 10.50 36.57
C SER A 7 -5.32 10.10 35.19
N LYS A 8 -5.17 10.90 34.11
CA LYS A 8 -5.96 10.63 32.89
C LYS A 8 -5.30 10.70 31.50
N GLU A 9 -4.00 10.56 31.39
CA GLU A 9 -3.38 10.27 30.09
C GLU A 9 -2.42 9.08 30.19
N GLN A 10 -2.96 7.94 30.61
CA GLN A 10 -2.29 6.67 30.41
C GLN A 10 -2.81 6.09 29.10
N PHE A 11 -1.94 6.04 28.09
CA PHE A 11 -2.28 5.35 26.84
C PHE A 11 -2.30 3.84 27.07
N ASP A 12 -3.33 3.19 26.54
CA ASP A 12 -3.37 1.73 26.42
C ASP A 12 -2.43 1.23 25.30
N CYS A 13 -2.26 -0.08 25.20
CA CYS A 13 -1.37 -0.68 24.20
C CYS A 13 -1.80 -0.38 22.76
N GLU A 14 -3.10 -0.32 22.49
CA GLU A 14 -3.66 -0.08 21.15
C GLU A 14 -3.38 1.35 20.67
N GLN A 15 -3.55 2.33 21.57
CA GLN A 15 -3.20 3.73 21.34
C GLN A 15 -1.68 3.90 21.13
N VAL A 16 -0.86 3.20 21.92
CA VAL A 16 0.60 3.23 21.75
C VAL A 16 1.03 2.62 20.43
N GLU A 17 0.40 1.51 20.01
CA GLU A 17 0.66 0.87 18.72
C GLU A 17 0.34 1.81 17.55
N ALA A 18 -0.81 2.49 17.59
CA ALA A 18 -1.19 3.50 16.60
C ALA A 18 -0.21 4.68 16.54
N LEU A 19 0.42 5.05 17.67
CA LEU A 19 1.37 6.16 17.77
C LEU A 19 2.84 5.75 17.57
N LEU A 20 3.14 4.45 17.48
CA LEU A 20 4.51 3.91 17.50
C LEU A 20 5.35 4.43 16.32
N VAL A 21 4.77 4.50 15.12
CA VAL A 21 5.45 5.00 13.91
C VAL A 21 5.78 6.49 14.03
N ALA A 22 4.87 7.29 14.56
CA ALA A 22 5.08 8.72 14.77
C ALA A 22 6.10 8.97 15.90
N TYR A 23 6.11 8.12 16.93
CA TYR A 23 7.12 8.13 17.98
C TYR A 23 8.51 7.85 17.41
N TYR A 24 8.66 6.78 16.61
CA TYR A 24 9.91 6.41 15.95
C TYR A 24 10.46 7.53 15.06
N LYS A 25 9.60 8.14 14.24
CA LYS A 25 9.97 9.24 13.34
C LYS A 25 10.24 10.57 14.07
N GLY A 26 10.02 10.63 15.39
CA GLY A 26 10.16 11.86 16.16
C GLY A 26 9.14 12.94 15.81
N SER A 27 7.99 12.57 15.22
CA SER A 27 6.95 13.52 14.77
C SER A 27 5.87 13.78 15.81
N LEU A 28 5.86 13.06 16.94
CA LEU A 28 4.94 13.33 18.06
C LEU A 28 5.29 14.64 18.78
N SER A 29 4.28 15.39 19.22
CA SER A 29 4.46 16.51 20.14
C SER A 29 4.97 16.04 21.51
N SER A 30 5.46 16.97 22.34
CA SER A 30 6.17 16.65 23.58
C SER A 30 5.35 15.84 24.59
N GLN A 31 4.06 16.12 24.71
CA GLN A 31 3.13 15.44 25.64
C GLN A 31 2.90 13.96 25.26
N PRO A 32 2.36 13.61 24.06
CA PRO A 32 2.18 12.21 23.67
C PRO A 32 3.50 11.45 23.58
N ARG A 33 4.61 12.10 23.21
CA ARG A 33 5.93 11.48 23.23
C ARG A 33 6.33 11.01 24.63
N ARG A 34 6.09 11.81 25.67
CA ARG A 34 6.35 11.42 27.06
C ARG A 34 5.45 10.27 27.52
N ALA A 35 4.17 10.30 27.14
CA ALA A 35 3.23 9.23 27.50
C ALA A 35 3.60 7.89 26.84
N VAL A 36 3.91 7.89 25.54
CA VAL A 36 4.39 6.70 24.82
C VAL A 36 5.72 6.20 25.41
N SER A 37 6.68 7.10 25.67
CA SER A 37 7.96 6.73 26.29
C SER A 37 7.79 6.08 27.67
N ARG A 38 6.88 6.60 28.49
CA ARG A 38 6.55 6.01 29.80
C ARG A 38 5.91 4.63 29.63
N HIS A 39 4.97 4.47 28.70
CA HIS A 39 4.35 3.16 28.45
C HIS A 39 5.38 2.14 27.97
N LEU A 40 6.26 2.51 27.03
CA LEU A 40 7.32 1.64 26.52
C LEU A 40 8.31 1.20 27.62
N SER A 41 8.50 2.01 28.67
CA SER A 41 9.33 1.61 29.81
C SER A 41 8.67 0.61 30.77
N GLY A 42 7.34 0.48 30.71
CA GLY A 42 6.55 -0.40 31.59
C GLY A 42 5.86 -1.57 30.89
N CYS A 43 5.95 -1.66 29.56
CA CYS A 43 5.27 -2.68 28.75
C CYS A 43 6.25 -3.36 27.79
N ASP A 44 6.66 -4.58 28.13
CA ASP A 44 7.63 -5.36 27.35
C ASP A 44 7.14 -5.67 25.93
N THR A 45 5.84 -5.88 25.76
CA THR A 45 5.22 -6.17 24.45
C THR A 45 5.39 -5.00 23.49
N CYS A 46 5.04 -3.79 23.92
CA CYS A 46 5.21 -2.58 23.09
C CYS A 46 6.68 -2.24 22.87
N ALA A 47 7.55 -2.47 23.87
CA ALA A 47 8.99 -2.30 23.72
C ALA A 47 9.59 -3.29 22.70
N PHE A 48 9.12 -4.54 22.69
CA PHE A 48 9.51 -5.55 21.71
C PHE A 48 9.04 -5.17 20.30
N ALA A 49 7.79 -4.73 20.15
CA ALA A 49 7.26 -4.26 18.86
C ALA A 49 8.09 -3.09 18.30
N LEU A 50 8.51 -2.14 19.14
CA LEU A 50 9.41 -1.06 18.71
C LEU A 50 10.79 -1.58 18.28
N ARG A 51 11.34 -2.60 18.94
CA ARG A 51 12.60 -3.24 18.50
C ARG A 51 12.46 -3.94 17.16
N GLU A 52 11.38 -4.70 16.95
CA GLU A 52 11.10 -5.39 15.68
C GLU A 52 10.95 -4.36 14.55
N PHE A 53 10.22 -3.26 14.80
CA PHE A 53 10.11 -2.15 13.86
C PHE A 53 11.48 -1.52 13.52
N ASN A 54 12.34 -1.28 14.53
CA ASN A 54 13.69 -0.74 14.31
C ASN A 54 14.57 -1.67 13.47
N MET A 55 14.47 -2.99 13.68
CA MET A 55 15.20 -3.98 12.89
C MET A 55 14.73 -3.98 11.43
N LEU A 56 13.41 -3.95 11.21
CA LEU A 56 12.84 -3.90 9.86
C LEU A 56 13.24 -2.61 9.12
N GLU A 57 13.18 -1.46 9.77
CA GLU A 57 13.61 -0.19 9.15
C GLU A 57 15.11 -0.19 8.84
N ALA A 58 15.94 -0.81 9.68
CA ALA A 58 17.37 -0.96 9.42
C ALA A 58 17.64 -1.88 8.21
N GLU A 59 16.89 -2.97 8.07
CA GLU A 59 16.97 -3.86 6.92
C GLU A 59 16.48 -3.18 5.64
N LEU A 60 15.34 -2.50 5.69
CA LEU A 60 14.81 -1.71 4.58
C LEU A 60 15.80 -0.62 4.15
N ARG A 61 16.46 0.04 5.11
CA ARG A 61 17.50 1.03 4.81
C ARG A 61 18.74 0.39 4.18
N ALA A 62 19.18 -0.75 4.68
CA ALA A 62 20.31 -1.48 4.10
C ALA A 62 20.02 -1.96 2.68
N GLU A 63 18.78 -2.37 2.40
CA GLU A 63 18.34 -2.74 1.06
C GLU A 63 18.18 -1.52 0.15
N ALA A 64 17.59 -0.43 0.65
CA ALA A 64 17.49 0.83 -0.07
C ALA A 64 18.88 1.38 -0.46
N ASP A 65 19.87 1.28 0.44
CA ASP A 65 21.26 1.66 0.16
C ASP A 65 21.89 0.81 -0.96
N ARG A 66 21.40 -0.40 -1.25
CA ARG A 66 21.84 -1.19 -2.42
C ARG A 66 21.23 -0.69 -3.73
N TYR A 67 19.95 -0.31 -3.71
CA TYR A 67 19.22 0.08 -4.93
C TYR A 67 19.33 1.57 -5.26
N GLN A 68 19.55 2.40 -4.25
CA GLN A 68 19.88 3.82 -4.41
C GLN A 68 21.38 3.95 -4.19
N PRO A 69 22.21 3.90 -5.25
CA PRO A 69 23.62 4.23 -5.10
C PRO A 69 23.67 5.60 -4.43
N ARG A 70 24.41 5.69 -3.30
CA ARG A 70 24.64 6.96 -2.63
C ARG A 70 25.07 7.94 -3.70
N LEU A 71 24.22 8.93 -3.97
CA LEU A 71 24.55 10.03 -4.85
C LEU A 71 25.92 10.51 -4.39
N SER A 72 26.88 10.62 -5.32
CA SER A 72 28.22 11.10 -4.96
C SER A 72 28.07 12.39 -4.14
N PRO A 73 28.96 12.67 -3.18
CA PRO A 73 28.87 13.87 -2.36
C PRO A 73 28.57 15.13 -3.20
N ASP A 74 29.23 15.25 -4.36
CA ASP A 74 29.00 16.30 -5.37
C ASP A 74 27.58 16.29 -5.97
N ALA A 75 27.04 15.12 -6.33
CA ALA A 75 25.67 15.01 -6.85
C ALA A 75 24.64 15.40 -5.78
N SER A 76 24.85 14.97 -4.53
CA SER A 76 24.01 15.36 -3.41
C SER A 76 24.05 16.87 -3.17
N GLN A 77 25.24 17.48 -3.24
CA GLN A 77 25.43 18.91 -3.04
C GLN A 77 24.75 19.72 -4.16
N ARG A 78 24.87 19.29 -5.43
CA ARG A 78 24.16 19.93 -6.54
C ARG A 78 22.64 19.83 -6.41
N ILE A 79 22.12 18.69 -5.97
CA ILE A 79 20.69 18.52 -5.72
C ILE A 79 20.24 19.42 -4.56
N GLN A 80 21.00 19.47 -3.46
CA GLN A 80 20.72 20.37 -2.34
C GLN A 80 20.76 21.82 -2.77
N GLU A 81 21.76 22.25 -3.54
CA GLU A 81 21.84 23.62 -4.08
C GLU A 81 20.65 23.94 -4.99
N GLN A 82 20.21 23.00 -5.85
CA GLN A 82 19.03 23.19 -6.68
C GLN A 82 17.75 23.33 -5.85
N VAL A 83 17.58 22.49 -4.82
CA VAL A 83 16.44 22.56 -3.90
C VAL A 83 16.47 23.86 -3.10
N TYR A 84 17.62 24.24 -2.53
CA TYR A 84 17.80 25.51 -1.81
C TYR A 84 17.53 26.71 -2.71
N ARG A 85 17.97 26.68 -3.98
CA ARG A 85 17.71 27.75 -4.94
C ARG A 85 16.23 27.87 -5.24
N ARG A 86 15.51 26.76 -5.44
CA ARG A 86 14.04 26.75 -5.64
C ARG A 86 13.29 27.21 -4.40
N MET A 87 13.70 26.76 -3.21
CA MET A 87 13.08 27.13 -1.94
C MET A 87 13.31 28.60 -1.57
N ARG A 88 14.50 29.14 -1.86
CA ARG A 88 14.78 30.57 -1.69
C ARG A 88 13.91 31.42 -2.61
N LEU A 89 13.71 30.98 -3.86
CA LEU A 89 12.80 31.63 -4.79
C LEU A 89 11.35 31.56 -4.30
N SER A 90 10.90 30.42 -3.75
CA SER A 90 9.52 30.31 -3.24
C SER A 90 9.26 31.20 -2.03
N LEU A 91 10.22 31.35 -1.12
CA LEU A 91 10.11 32.27 0.02
C LEU A 91 10.04 33.73 -0.42
N VAL A 92 10.84 34.12 -1.41
CA VAL A 92 10.78 35.47 -2.00
C VAL A 92 9.44 35.69 -2.70
N TRP A 93 8.97 34.71 -3.47
CA TRP A 93 7.69 34.79 -4.18
C TRP A 93 6.51 34.87 -3.21
N GLN A 94 6.56 34.14 -2.10
CA GLN A 94 5.54 34.20 -1.05
C GLN A 94 5.46 35.58 -0.38
N ARG A 95 6.60 36.23 -0.13
CA ARG A 95 6.63 37.63 0.35
C ARG A 95 6.10 38.60 -0.71
N MET A 96 6.43 38.40 -1.98
CA MET A 96 5.94 39.25 -3.07
C MET A 96 4.42 39.13 -3.25
N PHE A 97 3.87 37.91 -3.16
CA PHE A 97 2.43 37.67 -3.21
C PHE A 97 1.66 38.30 -2.06
N GLN A 98 2.22 38.34 -0.85
CA GLN A 98 1.61 39.03 0.29
C GLN A 98 1.45 40.53 0.02
N VAL A 99 2.48 41.18 -0.55
CA VAL A 99 2.42 42.60 -0.93
C VAL A 99 1.41 42.84 -2.04
N VAL A 100 1.36 41.99 -3.06
CA VAL A 100 0.37 42.10 -4.15
C VAL A 100 -1.05 41.92 -3.64
N LYS A 101 -1.30 40.96 -2.74
CA LYS A 101 -2.61 40.77 -2.10
C LYS A 101 -3.06 42.00 -1.31
N ALA A 102 -2.16 42.59 -0.53
CA ALA A 102 -2.45 43.84 0.19
C ALA A 102 -2.81 44.98 -0.78
N GLY A 103 -2.09 45.12 -1.89
CA GLY A 103 -2.40 46.10 -2.94
C GLY A 103 -3.78 45.88 -3.58
N PHE A 104 -4.14 44.62 -3.89
CA PHE A 104 -5.46 44.28 -4.42
C PHE A 104 -6.60 44.56 -3.43
N ALA A 105 -6.38 44.32 -2.13
CA ALA A 105 -7.37 44.63 -1.09
C ALA A 105 -7.66 46.14 -1.01
N VAL A 106 -6.61 46.98 -1.07
CA VAL A 106 -6.77 48.45 -1.07
C VAL A 106 -7.46 48.93 -2.35
N ALA A 107 -7.04 48.44 -3.52
CA ALA A 107 -7.64 48.83 -4.79
C ALA A 107 -9.12 48.45 -4.88
N SER A 108 -9.48 47.23 -4.45
CA SER A 108 -10.88 46.78 -4.41
C SER A 108 -11.72 47.59 -3.43
N PHE A 109 -11.18 47.95 -2.26
CA PHE A 109 -11.87 48.83 -1.31
C PHE A 109 -12.17 50.21 -1.92
N ILE A 110 -11.20 50.83 -2.62
CA ILE A 110 -11.39 52.12 -3.30
C ILE A 110 -12.49 52.02 -4.37
N ILE A 111 -12.50 50.94 -5.16
CA ILE A 111 -13.52 50.72 -6.19
C ILE A 111 -14.92 50.57 -5.56
N ILE A 112 -15.05 49.78 -4.48
CA ILE A 112 -16.32 49.59 -3.79
C ILE A 112 -16.83 50.90 -3.21
N VAL A 113 -15.97 51.68 -2.52
CA VAL A 113 -16.35 53.00 -1.98
C VAL A 113 -16.75 53.96 -3.08
N GLY A 114 -16.04 53.96 -4.22
CA GLY A 114 -16.38 54.79 -5.38
C GLY A 114 -17.74 54.44 -5.99
N ILE A 115 -18.00 53.15 -6.22
CA ILE A 115 -19.30 52.68 -6.74
C ILE A 115 -20.43 53.02 -5.77
N PHE A 116 -20.22 52.78 -4.47
CA PHE A 116 -21.23 53.05 -3.45
C PHE A 116 -21.51 54.55 -3.33
N GLY A 117 -20.49 55.40 -3.46
CA GLY A 117 -20.64 56.86 -3.49
C GLY A 117 -21.46 57.34 -4.70
N ILE A 118 -21.21 56.78 -5.89
CA ILE A 118 -22.00 57.09 -7.09
C ILE A 118 -23.46 56.66 -6.91
N PHE A 119 -23.69 55.47 -6.37
CA PHE A 119 -25.03 54.95 -6.12
C PHE A 119 -25.79 55.79 -5.09
N ALA A 120 -25.14 56.14 -3.99
CA ALA A 120 -25.70 57.02 -2.96
C ALA A 120 -26.08 58.39 -3.54
N TYR A 121 -25.23 58.96 -4.41
CA TYR A 121 -25.53 60.22 -5.10
C TYR A 121 -26.75 60.12 -6.03
N GLN A 122 -26.84 59.06 -6.84
CA GLN A 122 -28.00 58.81 -7.70
C GLN A 122 -29.28 58.63 -6.90
N TRP A 123 -29.21 57.89 -5.79
CA TRP A 123 -30.35 57.68 -4.90
C TRP A 123 -30.81 58.99 -4.25
N LEU A 124 -29.88 59.84 -3.82
CA LEU A 124 -30.19 61.17 -3.29
C LEU A 124 -30.85 62.07 -4.34
N GLN A 125 -30.40 62.03 -5.60
CA GLN A 125 -31.02 62.76 -6.70
C GLN A 125 -32.44 62.29 -7.01
N PHE A 126 -32.69 60.97 -6.94
CA PHE A 126 -34.01 60.39 -7.11
C PHE A 126 -34.98 60.83 -6.00
N VAL A 127 -34.52 60.86 -4.74
CA VAL A 127 -35.33 61.32 -3.61
C VAL A 127 -35.56 62.83 -3.63
N ALA A 128 -34.56 63.62 -4.06
CA ALA A 128 -34.67 65.07 -4.14
C ALA A 128 -35.58 65.55 -5.27
N ASN A 129 -35.67 64.78 -6.36
CA ASN A 129 -36.51 65.08 -7.51
C ASN A 129 -37.51 63.95 -7.76
N PRO A 130 -38.52 63.77 -6.90
CA PRO A 130 -39.54 62.77 -7.14
C PRO A 130 -40.27 63.17 -8.43
N THR A 131 -40.10 62.38 -9.50
CA THR A 131 -40.89 62.54 -10.71
C THR A 131 -42.36 62.37 -10.32
N PRO A 132 -43.23 63.36 -10.59
CA PRO A 132 -44.65 63.25 -10.29
C PRO A 132 -45.21 62.09 -11.10
N VAL A 133 -45.54 60.99 -10.42
CA VAL A 133 -46.17 59.82 -11.04
C VAL A 133 -47.55 60.26 -11.55
N PRO A 134 -47.80 60.28 -12.87
CA PRO A 134 -49.10 60.63 -13.40
C PRO A 134 -50.07 59.48 -13.15
N GLY A 135 -51.01 59.67 -12.23
CA GLY A 135 -52.26 58.92 -12.16
C GLY A 135 -52.15 57.40 -12.02
N ALA A 136 -51.73 56.92 -10.85
CA ALA A 136 -52.02 55.54 -10.45
C ALA A 136 -53.44 55.49 -9.87
N THR A 137 -54.42 55.17 -10.71
CA THR A 137 -55.75 54.71 -10.28
C THR A 137 -55.59 53.40 -9.52
N PHE A 138 -55.78 53.45 -8.20
CA PHE A 138 -55.87 52.28 -7.34
C PHE A 138 -57.04 51.40 -7.83
N THR A 139 -56.71 50.26 -8.42
CA THR A 139 -57.63 49.14 -8.58
C THR A 139 -57.41 48.22 -7.39
N GLU A 140 -58.46 48.09 -6.59
CA GLU A 140 -58.56 47.29 -5.38
C GLU A 140 -58.46 45.81 -5.75
N GLU A 141 -57.25 45.27 -5.76
CA GLU A 141 -56.99 43.86 -6.07
C GLU A 141 -57.28 42.98 -4.85
N THR A 142 -58.43 42.33 -4.96
CA THR A 142 -59.00 41.29 -4.10
C THR A 142 -57.97 40.32 -3.54
N ALA A 143 -57.95 40.20 -2.20
CA ALA A 143 -57.13 39.23 -1.47
C ALA A 143 -57.58 37.79 -1.76
N VAL A 144 -56.70 37.01 -2.41
CA VAL A 144 -56.84 35.56 -2.53
C VAL A 144 -56.05 34.90 -1.38
N PRO A 145 -56.68 34.04 -0.57
CA PRO A 145 -56.00 33.36 0.53
C PRO A 145 -55.06 32.27 0.01
N ILE A 146 -53.80 32.29 0.44
CA ILE A 146 -52.81 31.25 0.12
C ILE A 146 -53.04 30.06 1.06
N GLN A 147 -53.47 28.94 0.47
CA GLN A 147 -53.64 27.65 1.11
C GLN A 147 -52.27 26.97 1.25
N GLN A 148 -51.91 26.61 2.48
CA GLN A 148 -50.60 26.06 2.83
C GLN A 148 -50.65 24.53 2.76
N ASP A 149 -50.34 23.97 1.60
CA ASP A 149 -50.24 22.52 1.41
C ASP A 149 -48.92 21.99 1.98
N SER A 150 -49.04 21.04 2.90
CA SER A 150 -47.95 20.26 3.48
C SER A 150 -47.54 19.14 2.50
N PRO A 151 -46.27 19.05 2.08
CA PRO A 151 -45.84 17.96 1.21
C PRO A 151 -45.75 16.66 2.01
N SER A 152 -46.64 15.71 1.69
CA SER A 152 -46.55 14.32 2.10
C SER A 152 -45.32 13.66 1.45
N VAL A 153 -44.48 13.07 2.29
CA VAL A 153 -43.31 12.28 1.89
C VAL A 153 -43.80 11.01 1.18
N PRO A 154 -43.37 10.73 -0.06
CA PRO A 154 -43.76 9.50 -0.74
C PRO A 154 -43.08 8.29 -0.10
N GLU A 155 -43.92 7.35 0.33
CA GLU A 155 -43.58 5.99 0.74
C GLU A 155 -42.91 5.25 -0.43
N VAL A 156 -41.64 4.90 -0.25
CA VAL A 156 -40.85 4.17 -1.23
C VAL A 156 -41.30 2.71 -1.23
N VAL A 157 -42.11 2.35 -2.22
CA VAL A 157 -42.50 0.96 -2.50
C VAL A 157 -41.29 0.20 -3.04
N GLU A 158 -40.78 -0.71 -2.21
CA GLU A 158 -39.73 -1.66 -2.55
C GLU A 158 -40.24 -2.61 -3.65
N THR A 159 -39.84 -2.33 -4.89
CA THR A 159 -40.18 -3.15 -6.06
C THR A 159 -39.27 -4.36 -6.07
N ALA A 160 -39.84 -5.52 -5.74
CA ALA A 160 -39.20 -6.82 -5.88
C ALA A 160 -38.83 -7.08 -7.35
N VAL A 161 -37.53 -7.07 -7.64
CA VAL A 161 -36.97 -7.46 -8.94
C VAL A 161 -37.05 -8.99 -9.06
N PRO A 162 -37.72 -9.55 -10.09
CA PRO A 162 -37.76 -10.99 -10.29
C PRO A 162 -36.38 -11.52 -10.70
N ALA A 163 -36.04 -12.68 -10.13
CA ALA A 163 -34.79 -13.38 -10.35
C ALA A 163 -34.58 -13.70 -11.85
N PRO A 164 -33.36 -13.50 -12.40
CA PRO A 164 -33.07 -13.90 -13.77
C PRO A 164 -33.05 -15.42 -13.89
N GLU A 165 -33.88 -15.94 -14.80
CA GLU A 165 -33.90 -17.33 -15.24
C GLU A 165 -32.58 -17.65 -15.95
N ILE A 166 -31.75 -18.46 -15.28
CA ILE A 166 -30.44 -18.88 -15.78
C ILE A 166 -30.68 -19.92 -16.88
N ALA A 167 -30.46 -19.52 -18.14
CA ALA A 167 -30.43 -20.44 -19.27
C ALA A 167 -29.28 -21.48 -19.08
N PRO A 168 -29.48 -22.73 -19.51
CA PRO A 168 -28.46 -23.78 -19.39
C PRO A 168 -27.22 -23.39 -20.20
N THR A 169 -26.10 -23.24 -19.51
CA THR A 169 -24.80 -23.00 -20.11
C THR A 169 -24.38 -24.25 -20.89
N THR A 170 -24.39 -24.13 -22.22
CA THR A 170 -23.78 -25.10 -23.13
C THR A 170 -22.30 -25.24 -22.77
N VAL A 171 -21.92 -26.46 -22.38
CA VAL A 171 -20.55 -26.90 -22.13
C VAL A 171 -19.69 -26.60 -23.36
N PRO A 172 -18.63 -25.77 -23.24
CA PRO A 172 -17.71 -25.54 -24.34
C PRO A 172 -17.00 -26.86 -24.71
N PRO A 173 -16.75 -27.13 -26.00
CA PRO A 173 -15.98 -28.29 -26.41
C PRO A 173 -14.59 -28.25 -25.78
N GLU A 174 -14.24 -29.35 -25.13
CA GLU A 174 -12.95 -29.68 -24.56
C GLU A 174 -11.83 -29.30 -25.56
N MET A 175 -11.12 -28.20 -25.27
CA MET A 175 -9.92 -27.87 -26.01
C MET A 175 -8.88 -28.94 -25.68
N PRO A 176 -8.27 -29.60 -26.69
CA PRO A 176 -7.23 -30.57 -26.44
C PRO A 176 -6.10 -29.86 -25.69
N SER A 177 -5.83 -30.35 -24.48
CA SER A 177 -4.72 -29.94 -23.63
C SER A 177 -3.41 -30.41 -24.27
N VAL A 178 -3.03 -29.75 -25.37
CA VAL A 178 -1.70 -29.87 -25.94
C VAL A 178 -0.86 -28.89 -25.14
N LEU A 179 -0.29 -29.37 -24.02
CA LEU A 179 0.82 -28.69 -23.37
C LEU A 179 1.83 -28.40 -24.49
N PRO A 180 2.21 -27.14 -24.75
CA PRO A 180 3.30 -26.88 -25.67
C PRO A 180 4.52 -27.56 -25.07
N THR A 181 4.96 -28.65 -25.72
CA THR A 181 6.26 -29.25 -25.46
C THR A 181 7.27 -28.15 -25.68
N LEU A 182 7.73 -27.53 -24.60
CA LEU A 182 8.84 -26.59 -24.64
C LEU A 182 9.96 -27.29 -25.40
N PRO A 183 10.55 -26.65 -26.43
CA PRO A 183 11.66 -27.25 -27.15
C PRO A 183 12.69 -27.63 -26.10
N SER A 184 13.00 -28.93 -26.02
CA SER A 184 14.09 -29.42 -25.20
C SER A 184 15.30 -28.56 -25.50
N ILE A 185 15.69 -27.70 -24.56
CA ILE A 185 16.94 -26.94 -24.60
C ILE A 185 18.05 -27.94 -24.27
N ALA A 186 18.13 -28.99 -25.08
CA ALA A 186 19.27 -29.90 -25.24
C ALA A 186 20.00 -29.52 -26.53
N GLY A 187 20.01 -28.22 -26.86
CA GLY A 187 20.94 -27.70 -27.84
C GLY A 187 22.28 -27.56 -27.13
N ASP A 188 23.27 -28.33 -27.58
CA ASP A 188 24.68 -28.39 -27.16
C ASP A 188 25.44 -27.05 -27.29
N ARG A 189 24.81 -25.92 -26.96
CA ARG A 189 25.48 -24.64 -26.87
C ARG A 189 26.20 -24.62 -25.53
N PRO A 190 27.54 -24.71 -25.49
CA PRO A 190 28.26 -24.62 -24.24
C PRO A 190 27.92 -23.27 -23.62
N LEU A 191 27.28 -23.29 -22.45
CA LEU A 191 27.06 -22.09 -21.66
C LEU A 191 28.44 -21.45 -21.45
N ALA A 192 28.60 -20.21 -21.90
CA ALA A 192 29.86 -19.49 -21.67
C ALA A 192 30.17 -19.53 -20.17
N PRO A 193 31.40 -19.88 -19.76
CA PRO A 193 31.74 -19.99 -18.35
C PRO A 193 31.41 -18.67 -17.65
N LEU A 194 30.46 -18.72 -16.71
CA LEU A 194 30.05 -17.58 -15.91
C LEU A 194 31.29 -17.02 -15.20
N ALA A 195 31.75 -15.87 -15.69
CA ALA A 195 32.98 -15.22 -15.25
C ALA A 195 32.99 -14.97 -13.73
N SER A 196 34.01 -15.51 -13.05
CA SER A 196 34.74 -15.16 -11.82
C SER A 196 34.14 -14.35 -10.65
N ASN A 197 32.91 -13.85 -10.72
CA ASN A 197 32.31 -12.96 -9.71
C ASN A 197 31.18 -13.63 -8.92
N VAL A 198 31.05 -14.95 -8.97
CA VAL A 198 30.13 -15.66 -8.06
C VAL A 198 30.70 -15.58 -6.65
N PRO A 199 29.98 -15.02 -5.65
CA PRO A 199 30.44 -14.98 -4.27
C PRO A 199 30.87 -16.37 -3.77
N ARG A 200 31.98 -16.47 -3.03
CA ARG A 200 32.52 -17.75 -2.51
C ARG A 200 31.50 -18.64 -1.79
N TYR A 201 30.44 -18.05 -1.21
CA TYR A 201 29.42 -18.85 -0.53
C TYR A 201 28.65 -19.78 -1.48
N TRP A 202 28.52 -19.46 -2.76
CA TRP A 202 27.89 -20.31 -3.78
C TRP A 202 28.71 -21.55 -4.13
N GLN A 203 30.04 -21.48 -4.00
CA GLN A 203 30.91 -22.59 -4.40
C GLN A 203 30.79 -23.80 -3.47
N ASN A 204 30.25 -23.61 -2.26
CA ASN A 204 30.08 -24.66 -1.25
C ASN A 204 28.61 -25.05 -1.07
N LEU A 205 27.71 -24.53 -1.91
CA LEU A 205 26.29 -24.85 -1.84
C LEU A 205 26.04 -26.19 -2.50
N THR A 206 25.39 -27.11 -1.78
CA THR A 206 24.91 -28.39 -2.32
C THR A 206 23.42 -28.26 -2.59
N SER A 207 23.00 -28.47 -3.84
CA SER A 207 21.56 -28.52 -4.15
C SER A 207 20.93 -29.74 -3.48
N PRO A 208 19.81 -29.60 -2.75
CA PRO A 208 19.09 -30.74 -2.20
C PRO A 208 18.39 -31.58 -3.29
N MET A 209 18.19 -30.99 -4.49
CA MET A 209 17.52 -31.63 -5.61
C MET A 209 18.35 -31.47 -6.90
N PRO A 210 19.49 -32.18 -7.01
CA PRO A 210 20.36 -32.03 -8.17
C PRO A 210 19.67 -32.47 -9.46
N GLY A 211 19.88 -31.70 -10.54
CA GLY A 211 19.27 -31.95 -11.85
C GLY A 211 17.74 -31.75 -11.93
N SER A 212 17.08 -31.36 -10.84
CA SER A 212 15.63 -31.13 -10.83
C SER A 212 15.26 -29.81 -11.51
N ALA A 213 14.11 -29.79 -12.17
CA ALA A 213 13.60 -28.58 -12.82
C ALA A 213 13.11 -27.57 -11.76
N PRO A 214 13.18 -26.25 -12.02
CA PRO A 214 12.72 -25.21 -11.10
C PRO A 214 11.30 -25.40 -10.57
N GLN A 215 10.38 -25.91 -11.40
CA GLN A 215 9.00 -26.23 -11.04
C GLN A 215 8.94 -27.33 -9.97
N GLN A 216 9.74 -28.39 -10.12
CA GLN A 216 9.79 -29.50 -9.16
C GLN A 216 10.34 -29.03 -7.81
N ILE A 217 11.39 -28.20 -7.83
CA ILE A 217 11.94 -27.60 -6.60
C ILE A 217 10.90 -26.70 -5.93
N THR A 218 10.14 -25.93 -6.72
CA THR A 218 9.07 -25.06 -6.21
C THR A 218 7.94 -25.87 -5.57
N GLN A 219 7.54 -26.98 -6.20
CA GLN A 219 6.56 -27.90 -5.66
C GLN A 219 7.03 -28.49 -4.33
N ALA A 220 8.27 -29.00 -4.27
CA ALA A 220 8.86 -29.53 -3.03
C ALA A 220 8.90 -28.49 -1.89
N ILE A 221 9.17 -27.22 -2.19
CA ILE A 221 9.09 -26.13 -1.20
C ILE A 221 7.67 -25.93 -0.69
N VAL A 222 6.66 -25.95 -1.58
CA VAL A 222 5.25 -25.78 -1.21
C VAL A 222 4.76 -26.97 -0.39
N ASP A 223 5.12 -28.20 -0.79
CA ASP A 223 4.87 -29.45 -0.07
C ASP A 223 5.43 -29.37 1.35
N ALA A 224 6.74 -29.10 1.48
CA ALA A 224 7.41 -28.99 2.76
C ALA A 224 6.80 -27.89 3.64
N ALA A 225 6.37 -26.78 3.04
CA ALA A 225 5.65 -25.74 3.76
C ALA A 225 4.31 -26.25 4.28
N LEU A 226 3.46 -26.83 3.45
CA LEU A 226 2.14 -27.33 3.88
C LEU A 226 2.25 -28.43 4.94
N ALA A 227 3.27 -29.29 4.84
CA ALA A 227 3.61 -30.31 5.84
C ALA A 227 4.28 -29.75 7.12
N ALA A 228 4.58 -28.45 7.15
CA ALA A 228 5.29 -27.75 8.24
C ALA A 228 6.70 -28.31 8.53
N GLU A 229 7.36 -28.87 7.52
CA GLU A 229 8.69 -29.49 7.60
C GLU A 229 9.80 -28.43 7.49
N THR A 230 10.15 -27.81 8.62
CA THR A 230 11.13 -26.72 8.63
C THR A 230 12.54 -27.13 8.21
N GLY A 231 12.93 -28.39 8.44
CA GLY A 231 14.23 -28.93 8.01
C GLY A 231 14.34 -28.93 6.48
N VAL A 232 13.35 -29.48 5.80
CA VAL A 232 13.29 -29.55 4.33
C VAL A 232 13.22 -28.15 3.72
N LEU A 233 12.43 -27.23 4.30
CA LEU A 233 12.40 -25.83 3.87
C LEU A 233 13.78 -25.15 4.01
N SER A 234 14.48 -25.42 5.12
CA SER A 234 15.82 -24.87 5.34
C SER A 234 16.81 -25.36 4.29
N GLU A 235 16.79 -26.66 3.97
CA GLU A 235 17.65 -27.24 2.93
C GLU A 235 17.36 -26.65 1.55
N HIS A 236 16.08 -26.48 1.18
CA HIS A 236 15.71 -25.92 -0.12
C HIS A 236 16.03 -24.44 -0.24
N LEU A 237 15.91 -23.67 0.85
CA LEU A 237 16.11 -22.21 0.84
C LEU A 237 17.52 -21.77 1.25
N VAL A 238 18.47 -22.70 1.37
CA VAL A 238 19.86 -22.44 1.80
C VAL A 238 20.57 -21.39 0.94
N ALA A 239 20.24 -21.36 -0.36
CA ALA A 239 20.78 -20.44 -1.34
C ALA A 239 20.36 -18.97 -1.13
N LEU A 240 19.34 -18.68 -0.31
CA LEU A 240 19.01 -17.31 0.09
C LEU A 240 20.11 -16.67 0.96
N GLY A 241 20.97 -17.49 1.56
CA GLY A 241 21.97 -17.05 2.55
C GLY A 241 21.35 -16.86 3.93
N SER A 242 22.19 -16.95 4.97
CA SER A 242 21.74 -16.97 6.38
C SER A 242 20.87 -15.78 6.78
N SER A 243 21.17 -14.58 6.26
CA SER A 243 20.41 -13.38 6.60
C SER A 243 18.99 -13.34 6.01
N LYS A 244 18.73 -14.05 4.90
CA LYS A 244 17.42 -14.05 4.22
C LYS A 244 16.66 -15.36 4.37
N GLN A 245 17.37 -16.44 4.68
CA GLN A 245 16.80 -17.78 4.84
C GLN A 245 15.82 -17.85 6.01
N GLU A 246 16.19 -17.38 7.20
CA GLU A 246 15.30 -17.42 8.38
C GLU A 246 14.00 -16.63 8.18
N PRO A 247 14.03 -15.37 7.70
CA PRO A 247 12.80 -14.64 7.36
C PRO A 247 11.93 -15.37 6.35
N ALA A 248 12.51 -15.94 5.29
CA ALA A 248 11.77 -16.68 4.28
C ALA A 248 11.08 -17.92 4.88
N ILE A 249 11.81 -18.74 5.66
CA ILE A 249 11.24 -19.90 6.36
C ILE A 249 10.08 -19.46 7.27
N ARG A 250 10.25 -18.35 8.02
CA ARG A 250 9.18 -17.82 8.89
C ARG A 250 7.93 -17.47 8.09
N LEU A 251 8.06 -16.84 6.93
CA LEU A 251 6.95 -16.51 6.05
C LEU A 251 6.27 -17.77 5.49
N TRP A 252 7.02 -18.77 5.04
CA TRP A 252 6.47 -20.05 4.57
C TRP A 252 5.73 -20.82 5.68
N ARG A 253 6.23 -20.76 6.92
CA ARG A 253 5.53 -21.34 8.08
C ARG A 253 4.24 -20.61 8.42
N LEU A 254 4.20 -19.28 8.24
CA LEU A 254 2.96 -18.52 8.44
C LEU A 254 1.90 -18.89 7.39
N PHE A 255 2.32 -19.09 6.14
CA PHE A 255 1.48 -19.63 5.09
C PHE A 255 0.95 -21.03 5.48
N SER A 256 1.83 -21.96 5.83
CA SER A 256 1.50 -23.31 6.30
C SER A 256 0.42 -23.32 7.38
N ARG A 257 0.66 -22.59 8.49
CA ARG A 257 -0.27 -22.54 9.63
C ARG A 257 -1.66 -22.02 9.28
N ARG A 258 -1.78 -21.22 8.23
CA ARG A 258 -3.06 -20.66 7.77
C ARG A 258 -3.76 -21.60 6.79
N CYS A 259 -3.01 -22.36 5.99
CA CYS A 259 -3.55 -23.10 4.85
C CYS A 259 -3.54 -24.64 5.00
N SER A 260 -2.81 -25.21 5.97
CA SER A 260 -2.54 -26.67 6.03
C SER A 260 -3.78 -27.56 6.06
N ASN A 261 -4.92 -27.05 6.54
CA ASN A 261 -6.17 -27.82 6.65
C ASN A 261 -7.16 -27.55 5.51
N VAL A 262 -6.82 -26.63 4.60
CA VAL A 262 -7.74 -26.13 3.57
C VAL A 262 -7.22 -26.48 2.18
N ILE A 263 -5.91 -26.55 2.00
CA ILE A 263 -5.27 -26.60 0.68
C ILE A 263 -4.12 -27.61 0.72
N THR A 264 -4.00 -28.38 -0.35
CA THR A 264 -2.93 -29.33 -0.64
C THR A 264 -1.99 -28.77 -1.71
N ALA A 265 -0.81 -29.35 -1.89
CA ALA A 265 0.11 -28.87 -2.91
C ALA A 265 -0.42 -29.09 -4.35
N GLU A 266 -1.27 -30.10 -4.55
CA GLU A 266 -1.91 -30.40 -5.84
C GLU A 266 -2.88 -29.30 -6.30
N ASP A 267 -3.37 -28.46 -5.37
CA ASP A 267 -4.24 -27.32 -5.68
C ASP A 267 -3.47 -26.15 -6.34
N PHE A 268 -2.14 -26.24 -6.42
CA PHE A 268 -1.30 -25.24 -7.05
C PHE A 268 -0.86 -25.66 -8.46
N SER A 269 -0.76 -24.68 -9.35
CA SER A 269 -0.08 -24.84 -10.64
C SER A 269 1.13 -23.92 -10.73
N TYR A 270 2.17 -24.40 -11.41
CA TYR A 270 3.47 -23.75 -11.48
C TYR A 270 3.79 -23.37 -12.92
N ARG A 271 4.05 -22.09 -13.18
CA ARG A 271 4.45 -21.61 -14.52
C ARG A 271 5.84 -21.00 -14.46
N GLN A 272 6.76 -21.58 -15.21
CA GLN A 272 8.11 -21.05 -15.36
C GLN A 272 8.11 -19.94 -16.42
N LEU A 273 8.70 -18.80 -16.08
CA LEU A 273 8.93 -17.69 -16.98
C LEU A 273 10.44 -17.37 -17.04
N PRO A 274 11.02 -17.22 -18.25
CA PRO A 274 12.40 -16.78 -18.39
C PRO A 274 12.52 -15.30 -17.99
N THR A 275 13.57 -14.94 -17.24
CA THR A 275 13.76 -13.56 -16.73
C THR A 275 14.63 -12.69 -17.64
N GLY A 276 14.92 -13.14 -18.87
CA GLY A 276 15.80 -12.45 -19.83
C GLY A 276 17.30 -12.70 -19.60
N GLU A 277 17.69 -13.16 -18.41
CA GLU A 277 19.04 -13.64 -18.09
C GLU A 277 19.09 -15.18 -18.26
N SER A 278 20.08 -15.69 -19.00
CA SER A 278 20.17 -17.12 -19.32
C SER A 278 20.38 -18.03 -18.11
N SER A 279 20.90 -17.48 -17.00
CA SER A 279 21.14 -18.20 -15.75
C SER A 279 20.05 -17.95 -14.70
N MET A 280 18.97 -17.26 -15.04
CA MET A 280 17.88 -16.98 -14.10
C MET A 280 16.51 -17.35 -14.67
N THR A 281 15.63 -17.79 -13.78
CA THR A 281 14.23 -18.06 -14.12
C THR A 281 13.35 -17.77 -12.92
N ALA A 282 12.07 -17.52 -13.15
CA ALA A 282 11.08 -17.35 -12.11
C ALA A 282 9.99 -18.40 -12.28
N VAL A 283 9.59 -19.04 -11.20
CA VAL A 283 8.43 -19.92 -11.16
C VAL A 283 7.33 -19.21 -10.40
N TYR A 284 6.24 -18.95 -11.10
CA TYR A 284 5.04 -18.31 -10.58
C TYR A 284 4.07 -19.39 -10.09
N ILE A 285 3.57 -19.21 -8.87
CA ILE A 285 2.66 -20.12 -8.19
C ILE A 285 1.24 -19.59 -8.33
N TYR A 286 0.36 -20.41 -8.89
CA TYR A 286 -1.05 -20.10 -9.11
C TYR A 286 -1.95 -21.03 -8.31
N HIS A 287 -3.09 -20.52 -7.85
CA HIS A 287 -4.17 -21.30 -7.25
C HIS A 287 -5.49 -20.80 -7.82
N ASN A 288 -6.31 -21.69 -8.38
CA ASN A 288 -7.51 -21.35 -9.15
C ASN A 288 -7.25 -20.25 -10.20
N ASP A 289 -6.20 -20.44 -11.02
CA ASP A 289 -5.74 -19.52 -12.07
C ASP A 289 -5.36 -18.10 -11.61
N ARG A 290 -5.25 -17.86 -10.31
CA ARG A 290 -4.79 -16.57 -9.77
C ARG A 290 -3.35 -16.69 -9.29
N TYR A 291 -2.53 -15.70 -9.64
CA TYR A 291 -1.18 -15.57 -9.11
C TYR A 291 -1.20 -15.37 -7.60
N THR A 292 -0.36 -16.11 -6.88
CA THR A 292 -0.34 -16.10 -5.41
C THR A 292 1.05 -15.96 -4.82
N GLY A 293 2.09 -16.42 -5.51
CA GLY A 293 3.47 -16.35 -5.03
C GLY A 293 4.48 -16.59 -6.15
N GLU A 294 5.76 -16.37 -5.88
CA GLU A 294 6.84 -16.58 -6.85
C GLU A 294 8.11 -17.07 -6.17
N ILE A 295 8.90 -17.88 -6.88
CA ILE A 295 10.26 -18.25 -6.49
C ILE A 295 11.18 -17.97 -7.67
N LYS A 296 12.28 -17.25 -7.44
CA LYS A 296 13.30 -16.99 -8.47
C LYS A 296 14.47 -17.91 -8.24
N PHE A 297 14.97 -18.46 -9.33
CA PHE A 297 16.07 -19.41 -9.32
C PHE A 297 17.26 -18.86 -10.10
N ARG A 298 18.44 -19.31 -9.70
CA ARG A 298 19.69 -19.12 -10.42
C ARG A 298 20.31 -20.48 -10.75
N PHE A 299 20.77 -20.63 -11.97
CA PHE A 299 21.48 -21.81 -12.45
C PHE A 299 22.98 -21.67 -12.16
N ILE A 300 23.53 -22.60 -11.38
CA ILE A 300 24.93 -22.62 -10.93
C ILE A 300 25.38 -24.08 -10.91
N ASP A 301 26.52 -24.39 -11.55
CA ASP A 301 27.14 -25.72 -11.57
C ASP A 301 26.12 -26.84 -11.86
N ASP A 302 25.39 -26.68 -12.98
CA ASP A 302 24.34 -27.59 -13.46
C ASP A 302 23.12 -27.78 -12.55
N ASN A 303 22.94 -26.91 -11.56
CA ASN A 303 21.86 -27.00 -10.58
C ASN A 303 21.10 -25.68 -10.43
N TRP A 304 19.80 -25.78 -10.12
CA TRP A 304 18.96 -24.63 -9.83
C TRP A 304 18.88 -24.36 -8.32
N TYR A 305 19.09 -23.11 -7.94
CA TYR A 305 19.06 -22.67 -6.55
C TYR A 305 18.07 -21.52 -6.36
N PRO A 306 17.15 -21.58 -5.38
CA PRO A 306 16.24 -20.47 -5.11
C PRO A 306 17.00 -19.28 -4.49
N VAL A 307 16.94 -18.14 -5.16
CA VAL A 307 17.60 -16.89 -4.76
C VAL A 307 16.63 -15.84 -4.23
N PHE A 308 15.34 -16.08 -4.41
CA PHE A 308 14.24 -15.29 -3.87
C PHE A 308 13.01 -16.18 -3.73
N SER A 309 12.22 -15.95 -2.68
CA SER A 309 10.99 -16.69 -2.46
C SER A 309 9.94 -15.79 -1.83
N ASN A 310 8.74 -15.81 -2.39
CA ASN A 310 7.55 -15.16 -1.87
C ASN A 310 6.43 -16.22 -1.76
N PRO A 311 6.04 -16.64 -0.55
CA PRO A 311 5.06 -17.70 -0.37
C PRO A 311 3.67 -17.30 -0.90
N PRO A 312 2.80 -18.27 -1.22
CA PRO A 312 1.45 -17.99 -1.69
C PRO A 312 0.64 -17.13 -0.71
N TYR A 313 0.00 -16.08 -1.22
CA TYR A 313 -0.98 -15.28 -0.49
C TYR A 313 -2.41 -15.67 -0.90
N LEU A 314 -3.14 -16.31 0.01
CA LEU A 314 -4.47 -16.86 -0.25
C LEU A 314 -5.50 -16.29 0.72
N ASN A 315 -6.45 -15.52 0.19
CA ASN A 315 -7.56 -14.97 0.98
C ASN A 315 -8.41 -16.06 1.65
N THR A 316 -8.54 -17.24 1.02
CA THR A 316 -9.29 -18.37 1.56
C THR A 316 -8.73 -18.84 2.90
N CYS A 317 -7.40 -18.83 3.06
CA CYS A 317 -6.73 -19.20 4.31
C CYS A 317 -6.80 -18.09 5.39
N LEU A 318 -7.18 -16.87 5.03
CA LEU A 318 -7.29 -15.76 5.98
C LEU A 318 -8.65 -15.75 6.70
N LYS A 319 -9.69 -16.33 6.09
CA LYS A 319 -11.06 -16.30 6.64
C LYS A 319 -11.33 -17.36 7.72
N THR A 320 -10.49 -18.38 7.84
CA THR A 320 -10.76 -19.56 8.69
C THR A 320 -10.52 -19.33 10.19
N ARG A 321 -10.27 -18.10 10.65
CA ARG A 321 -10.09 -17.76 12.07
C ARG A 321 -10.91 -16.56 12.49
N LEU A 322 -12.21 -16.74 12.70
CA LEU A 322 -13.00 -16.03 13.71
C LEU A 322 -14.27 -16.80 14.12
N VAL A 323 -14.33 -18.13 13.93
CA VAL A 323 -15.34 -18.93 14.65
C VAL A 323 -14.74 -19.20 16.03
N PHE A 324 -15.03 -18.31 16.98
CA PHE A 324 -14.82 -18.64 18.39
C PHE A 324 -15.69 -19.85 18.69
N PRO A 325 -15.14 -20.97 19.20
CA PRO A 325 -15.99 -22.02 19.73
C PRO A 325 -16.82 -21.39 20.85
N ASP A 326 -18.14 -21.41 20.72
CA ASP A 326 -19.07 -20.91 21.73
C ASP A 326 -18.66 -21.50 23.10
N GLN A 327 -18.19 -20.61 23.99
CA GLN A 327 -18.07 -20.86 25.41
C GLN A 327 -19.33 -20.33 26.09
#